data_AF-G0N224-F1
#
_entry.id   AF-G0N224-F1
#
_cell.length_a   1.000
_cell.length_b   1.000
_cell.length_c   1.000
_cell.angle_alpha   90.00
_cell.angle_beta   90.00
_cell.angle_gamma   90.00
#
_symmetry.space_group_name_H-M   'P 1'
#
loop_
_entity.id
_entity.type
_entity.pdbx_description
1 polymer ?
#
loop_
_entity_poly.entity_id
_entity_poly.type
_entity_poly.pdbx_seq_one_letter_code
_entity_poly.pdbx_strand_id
1 'polypeptide(L)'
;MWLLNCLTIEGAKISISIKKSCHCTHPCKQDQYTTTYSAAKWPSGSIQAQCDNGVKDCNRYLREHAAMIEIYYEQMSYEILRESESYSWFNLMADMGGQAGLFLGASIMSVIEFLFFAIRTLGIACKSRRWKKKNELLRAEELNDAEKGAATNNNS
;
A
#
# COMPACT_ATOMS: atom_id res chain seq x y z
N MET A 1 -11.55 -30.65 -25.13
CA MET A 1 -12.81 -30.89 -25.87
C MET A 1 -14.04 -30.53 -25.02
N TRP A 2 -14.08 -29.34 -24.40
CA TRP A 2 -15.23 -28.83 -23.60
C TRP A 2 -15.37 -27.30 -23.72
N LEU A 3 -14.85 -26.71 -24.81
CA LEU A 3 -14.89 -25.27 -25.08
C LEU A 3 -15.65 -24.94 -26.37
N LEU A 4 -16.35 -25.90 -26.98
CA LEU A 4 -17.10 -25.61 -28.19
C LEU A 4 -18.52 -25.13 -27.85
N ASN A 5 -18.67 -23.82 -28.05
CA ASN A 5 -19.86 -23.13 -28.55
C ASN A 5 -21.00 -22.88 -27.55
N CYS A 6 -20.81 -21.87 -26.69
CA CYS A 6 -21.92 -21.03 -26.24
C CYS A 6 -21.98 -19.69 -27.00
N LEU A 7 -21.02 -19.43 -27.88
CA LEU A 7 -20.83 -18.15 -28.57
C LEU A 7 -21.20 -18.28 -30.05
N THR A 8 -22.46 -18.55 -30.36
CA THR A 8 -22.98 -18.26 -31.70
C THR A 8 -24.26 -17.45 -31.59
N ILE A 9 -24.20 -16.30 -32.25
CA ILE A 9 -25.28 -15.39 -32.68
C ILE A 9 -25.47 -14.20 -31.74
N GLU A 10 -24.87 -13.08 -32.13
CA GLU A 10 -25.50 -11.76 -32.01
C GLU A 10 -26.97 -11.89 -32.48
N GLY A 11 -27.92 -11.93 -31.54
CA GLY A 11 -29.36 -11.98 -31.85
C GLY A 11 -30.14 -13.26 -31.53
N ALA A 12 -29.60 -14.21 -30.74
CA ALA A 12 -30.44 -15.30 -30.24
C ALA A 12 -31.42 -14.79 -29.17
N LYS A 13 -32.65 -14.51 -29.58
CA LYS A 13 -33.83 -14.44 -28.70
C LYS A 13 -33.73 -15.57 -27.67
N ILE A 14 -33.75 -15.20 -26.40
CA ILE A 14 -33.71 -16.09 -25.24
C ILE A 14 -34.82 -17.14 -25.39
N SER A 15 -34.45 -18.30 -25.93
CA SER A 15 -35.25 -19.51 -25.88
C SER A 15 -34.81 -20.27 -24.64
N ILE A 16 -35.75 -20.46 -23.72
CA ILE A 16 -35.59 -21.05 -22.37
C ILE A 16 -35.37 -22.57 -22.47
N SER A 17 -34.46 -23.04 -23.33
CA SER A 17 -34.17 -24.46 -23.50
C SER A 17 -32.69 -24.75 -23.78
N ILE A 18 -31.79 -24.01 -23.13
CA ILE A 18 -30.35 -24.36 -23.03
C ILE A 18 -29.98 -24.28 -21.54
N LYS A 19 -30.45 -25.22 -20.74
CA LYS A 19 -30.19 -25.25 -19.28
C LYS A 19 -29.42 -26.49 -18.82
N LYS A 20 -28.62 -27.11 -19.69
CA LYS A 20 -27.69 -28.17 -19.28
C LYS A 20 -26.42 -28.08 -20.12
N SER A 21 -25.31 -27.65 -19.49
CA SER A 21 -23.91 -27.74 -19.96
C SER A 21 -23.21 -26.48 -20.51
N CYS A 22 -23.64 -25.25 -20.20
CA CYS A 22 -22.81 -24.06 -20.44
C CYS A 22 -22.34 -23.47 -19.11
N HIS A 23 -21.03 -23.55 -18.85
CA HIS A 23 -20.39 -22.87 -17.73
C HIS A 23 -19.93 -21.49 -18.20
N CYS A 24 -20.77 -20.47 -17.97
CA CYS A 24 -20.44 -19.10 -18.33
C CYS A 24 -19.62 -18.47 -17.19
N THR A 25 -18.31 -18.32 -17.39
CA THR A 25 -17.44 -17.53 -16.52
C THR A 25 -17.43 -16.07 -16.97
N HIS A 26 -17.29 -15.13 -16.03
CA HIS A 26 -17.12 -13.72 -16.38
C HIS A 26 -15.84 -13.49 -17.20
N PRO A 27 -15.89 -12.65 -18.26
CA PRO A 27 -14.69 -12.34 -19.05
C PRO A 27 -13.73 -11.43 -18.27
N CYS A 28 -12.42 -11.68 -18.37
CA CYS A 28 -11.38 -10.85 -17.72
C CYS A 28 -11.21 -9.46 -18.36
N LYS A 29 -11.73 -9.26 -19.57
CA LYS A 29 -11.72 -7.98 -20.29
C LYS A 29 -13.11 -7.73 -20.82
N GLN A 30 -13.72 -6.65 -20.40
CA GLN A 30 -15.04 -6.23 -20.84
C GLN A 30 -15.09 -4.71 -20.89
N ASP A 31 -15.54 -4.18 -22.02
CA ASP A 31 -15.80 -2.76 -22.19
C ASP A 31 -17.29 -2.52 -21.94
N GLN A 32 -17.61 -1.67 -20.95
CA GLN A 32 -18.97 -1.31 -20.60
C GLN A 32 -19.22 0.16 -20.93
N TYR A 33 -20.24 0.43 -21.73
CA TYR A 33 -20.65 1.79 -22.08
C TYR A 33 -21.92 2.15 -21.30
N THR A 34 -21.82 3.12 -20.40
CA THR A 34 -23.00 3.71 -19.73
C THR A 34 -23.61 4.74 -20.65
N THR A 35 -24.88 4.57 -21.01
CA THR A 35 -25.60 5.49 -21.90
C THR A 35 -26.58 6.35 -21.10
N THR A 36 -26.48 7.66 -21.26
CA THR A 36 -27.46 8.63 -20.75
C THR A 36 -28.35 9.08 -21.90
N TYR A 37 -29.68 9.12 -21.69
CA TYR A 37 -30.64 9.53 -22.72
C TYR A 37 -31.21 10.92 -22.44
N SER A 38 -31.24 11.77 -23.46
CA SER A 38 -31.94 13.05 -23.43
C SER A 38 -32.78 13.23 -24.70
N ALA A 39 -33.97 13.81 -24.55
CA ALA A 39 -34.94 13.98 -25.63
C ALA A 39 -35.39 15.44 -25.72
N ALA A 40 -35.48 15.96 -26.94
CA ALA A 40 -36.01 17.29 -27.19
C ALA A 40 -36.97 17.26 -28.40
N LYS A 41 -37.89 18.23 -28.44
CA LYS A 41 -38.83 18.37 -29.56
C LYS A 41 -38.09 18.84 -30.80
N TRP A 42 -38.11 18.01 -31.85
CA TRP A 42 -37.55 18.31 -33.16
C TRP A 42 -38.64 18.21 -34.25
N PRO A 43 -38.63 19.05 -35.30
CA PRO A 43 -37.81 20.25 -35.48
C PRO A 43 -38.25 21.40 -34.56
N SER A 44 -37.26 22.20 -34.12
CA SER A 44 -37.52 23.48 -33.45
C SER A 44 -38.18 24.45 -34.43
N GLY A 45 -39.04 25.35 -33.94
CA GLY A 45 -39.79 26.28 -34.80
C GLY A 45 -38.91 27.24 -35.62
N SER A 46 -37.62 27.34 -35.28
CA SER A 46 -36.61 28.14 -35.98
C SER A 46 -35.87 27.38 -37.08
N ILE A 47 -35.90 26.04 -37.07
CA ILE A 47 -35.35 25.20 -38.14
C ILE A 47 -36.46 24.96 -39.17
N GLN A 48 -36.34 25.64 -40.30
CA GLN A 48 -37.11 25.31 -41.48
C GLN A 48 -36.45 24.08 -42.09
N ALA A 49 -37.08 22.90 -41.92
CA ALA A 49 -36.70 21.75 -42.70
C ALA A 49 -36.72 22.15 -44.19
N GLN A 50 -35.65 21.84 -44.92
CA GLN A 50 -35.51 22.14 -46.34
C GLN A 50 -36.53 21.29 -47.11
N CYS A 51 -37.75 21.81 -47.25
CA CYS A 51 -38.85 21.14 -47.89
C CYS A 51 -39.28 21.93 -49.13
N ASP A 52 -39.32 21.25 -50.26
CA ASP A 52 -39.63 21.81 -51.58
C ASP A 52 -41.12 22.23 -51.70
N ASN A 53 -42.00 21.59 -50.91
CA ASN A 53 -43.45 21.75 -50.97
C ASN A 53 -44.02 22.33 -49.65
N GLY A 54 -43.75 23.59 -49.35
CA GLY A 54 -44.42 24.34 -48.28
C GLY A 54 -44.04 23.95 -46.83
N VAL A 55 -43.64 24.96 -46.04
CA VAL A 55 -43.03 24.78 -44.71
C VAL A 55 -44.00 24.19 -43.65
N LYS A 56 -45.31 24.40 -43.77
CA LYS A 56 -46.29 24.02 -42.72
C LYS A 56 -46.67 22.54 -42.74
N ASP A 57 -46.95 21.98 -43.91
CA ASP A 57 -47.34 20.57 -44.03
C ASP A 57 -46.14 19.65 -43.80
N CYS A 58 -44.94 20.08 -44.22
CA CYS A 58 -43.70 19.33 -44.00
C CYS A 58 -43.36 19.21 -42.50
N ASN A 59 -43.47 20.29 -41.73
CA ASN A 59 -43.20 20.26 -40.29
C ASN A 59 -44.17 19.37 -39.51
N ARG A 60 -45.43 19.23 -39.97
CA ARG A 60 -46.38 18.28 -39.38
C ARG A 60 -45.96 16.84 -39.68
N TYR A 61 -45.65 16.55 -40.94
CA TYR A 61 -45.21 15.22 -41.38
C TYR A 61 -43.93 14.77 -40.66
N LEU A 62 -42.95 15.68 -40.53
CA LEU A 62 -41.67 15.39 -39.88
C LEU A 62 -41.82 15.13 -38.38
N ARG A 63 -42.77 15.81 -37.71
CA ARG A 63 -43.08 15.56 -36.30
C ARG A 63 -43.76 14.23 -36.04
N GLU A 64 -44.52 13.71 -37.00
CA GLU A 64 -45.28 12.46 -36.87
C GLU A 64 -44.45 11.24 -37.27
N HIS A 65 -43.47 11.42 -38.18
CA HIS A 65 -42.77 10.29 -38.80
C HIS A 65 -41.24 10.30 -38.68
N ALA A 66 -40.61 11.38 -38.20
CA ALA A 66 -39.15 11.45 -38.12
C ALA A 66 -38.64 11.65 -36.69
N ALA A 67 -37.46 11.09 -36.43
CA ALA A 67 -36.69 11.26 -35.20
C ALA A 67 -35.23 11.51 -35.57
N MET A 68 -34.60 12.42 -34.83
CA MET A 68 -33.17 12.71 -34.93
C MET A 68 -32.45 12.07 -33.75
N ILE A 69 -31.41 11.30 -34.01
CA ILE A 69 -30.59 10.62 -33.01
C ILE A 69 -29.16 11.09 -33.16
N GLU A 70 -28.61 11.65 -32.09
CA GLU A 70 -27.20 12.06 -32.03
C GLU A 70 -26.51 11.23 -30.96
N ILE A 71 -25.46 10.50 -31.35
CA ILE A 71 -24.66 9.66 -30.44
C ILE A 71 -23.32 10.36 -30.26
N TYR A 72 -23.02 10.72 -29.03
CA TYR A 72 -21.76 11.36 -28.67
C TYR A 72 -21.27 10.81 -27.33
N TYR A 73 -19.96 10.91 -27.10
CA TYR A 73 -19.37 10.60 -25.81
C TYR A 73 -19.63 11.76 -24.84
N GLU A 74 -20.15 11.46 -23.66
CA GLU A 74 -20.39 12.46 -22.61
C GLU A 74 -19.07 13.10 -22.13
N GLN A 75 -17.99 12.31 -22.11
CA GLN A 75 -16.65 12.74 -21.70
C GLN A 75 -15.59 12.15 -22.64
N MET A 76 -14.47 12.86 -22.84
CA MET A 76 -13.32 12.37 -23.63
C MET A 76 -12.42 11.40 -22.82
N SER A 77 -12.64 11.30 -21.52
CA SER A 77 -11.94 10.36 -20.63
C SER A 77 -12.68 9.04 -20.50
N TYR A 78 -11.93 7.94 -20.45
CA TYR A 78 -12.44 6.61 -20.15
C TYR A 78 -11.98 6.17 -18.75
N GLU A 79 -12.78 5.34 -18.08
CA GLU A 79 -12.42 4.73 -16.80
C GLU A 79 -11.99 3.28 -17.02
N ILE A 80 -10.88 2.86 -16.40
CA ILE A 80 -10.42 1.46 -16.43
C ILE A 80 -10.48 0.91 -15.01
N LEU A 81 -11.26 -0.15 -14.81
CA LEU A 81 -11.28 -0.94 -13.59
C LEU A 81 -10.40 -2.19 -13.80
N ARG A 82 -9.33 -2.33 -13.01
CA ARG A 82 -8.44 -3.48 -13.04
C ARG A 82 -8.38 -4.11 -11.65
N GLU A 83 -8.65 -5.41 -11.61
CA GLU A 83 -8.39 -6.23 -10.43
C GLU A 83 -6.97 -6.77 -10.49
N SER A 84 -6.13 -6.36 -9.54
CA SER A 84 -4.79 -6.91 -9.33
C SER A 84 -4.78 -7.81 -8.09
N GLU A 85 -3.82 -8.74 -8.03
CA GLU A 85 -3.59 -9.56 -6.85
C GLU A 85 -3.41 -8.70 -5.58
N SER A 86 -4.21 -8.96 -4.54
CA SER A 86 -4.13 -8.21 -3.28
C SER A 86 -2.80 -8.42 -2.56
N TYR A 87 -2.07 -9.50 -2.86
CA TYR A 87 -0.82 -9.83 -2.20
C TYR A 87 0.08 -10.66 -3.11
N SER A 88 1.17 -10.05 -3.59
CA SER A 88 2.19 -10.74 -4.38
C SER A 88 3.19 -11.46 -3.47
N TRP A 89 3.91 -12.44 -4.01
CA TRP A 89 4.98 -13.13 -3.29
C TRP A 89 6.04 -12.16 -2.72
N PHE A 90 6.31 -11.07 -3.45
CA PHE A 90 7.21 -10.02 -2.99
C PHE A 90 6.69 -9.27 -1.76
N ASN A 91 5.38 -9.07 -1.65
CA ASN A 91 4.77 -8.42 -0.48
C ASN A 91 4.93 -9.32 0.76
N LEU A 92 4.77 -10.64 0.59
CA LEU A 92 5.04 -11.62 1.67
C LEU A 92 6.47 -11.53 2.19
N MET A 93 7.43 -11.50 1.26
CA MET A 93 8.84 -11.42 1.60
C MET A 93 9.18 -10.07 2.25
N ALA A 94 8.55 -8.98 1.81
CA ALA A 94 8.74 -7.65 2.40
C ALA A 94 8.26 -7.61 3.86
N ASP A 95 7.08 -8.15 4.15
CA ASP A 95 6.53 -8.16 5.51
C ASP A 95 7.33 -9.10 6.44
N MET A 96 7.74 -10.26 5.94
CA MET A 96 8.60 -11.18 6.68
C MET A 96 9.98 -10.58 6.94
N GLY A 97 10.56 -9.92 5.94
CA GLY A 97 11.84 -9.23 6.05
C GLY A 97 11.79 -8.05 7.03
N GLY A 98 10.69 -7.30 7.05
CA GLY A 98 10.48 -6.20 7.99
C GLY A 98 10.46 -6.68 9.44
N GLN A 99 9.69 -7.73 9.73
CA GLN A 99 9.62 -8.28 11.09
C GLN A 99 10.93 -8.96 11.50
N ALA A 100 11.57 -9.73 10.62
CA ALA A 100 12.86 -10.34 10.89
C ALA A 100 13.97 -9.30 11.11
N GLY A 101 13.95 -8.22 10.33
CA GLY A 101 14.88 -7.10 10.47
C GLY A 101 14.73 -6.38 11.81
N LEU A 102 13.50 -6.20 12.30
CA LEU A 102 13.24 -5.60 13.60
C LEU A 102 13.80 -6.46 14.75
N PHE A 103 13.55 -7.77 14.73
CA PHE A 103 14.07 -8.68 15.75
C PHE A 103 15.60 -8.77 15.73
N LEU A 104 16.20 -8.79 14.54
CA LEU A 104 17.66 -8.80 14.38
C LEU A 104 18.27 -7.48 14.90
N GLY A 105 17.66 -6.33 14.57
CA GLY A 105 18.08 -5.03 15.08
C GLY A 105 18.00 -4.92 16.61
N ALA A 106 16.89 -5.39 17.19
CA ALA A 106 16.73 -5.45 18.65
C ALA A 106 17.79 -6.35 19.31
N SER A 107 18.07 -7.52 18.73
CA SER A 107 19.10 -8.43 19.22
C SER A 107 20.50 -7.79 19.23
N ILE A 108 20.89 -7.09 18.15
CA ILE A 108 22.18 -6.40 18.08
C ILE A 108 22.28 -5.31 19.14
N MET A 109 21.23 -4.51 19.34
CA MET A 109 21.23 -3.47 20.38
C MET A 109 21.41 -4.06 21.77
N SER A 110 20.74 -5.17 22.08
CA SER A 110 20.93 -5.88 23.36
C SER A 110 22.35 -6.38 23.57
N VAL A 111 23.01 -6.90 22.53
CA VAL A 111 24.41 -7.34 22.61
C VAL A 111 25.34 -6.17 22.90
N ILE A 112 25.14 -5.04 22.20
CA ILE A 112 25.92 -3.81 22.41
C ILE A 112 25.76 -3.33 23.87
N GLU A 113 24.54 -3.29 24.38
CA GLU A 113 24.26 -2.88 25.76
C GLU A 113 24.95 -3.79 26.78
N PHE A 114 24.90 -5.11 26.57
CA PHE A 114 25.56 -6.07 27.45
C PHE A 114 27.08 -5.87 27.48
N LEU A 115 27.71 -5.60 26.33
CA LEU A 115 29.15 -5.30 26.25
C LEU A 115 29.50 -4.01 27.00
N PHE A 116 28.73 -2.94 26.81
CA PHE A 116 28.94 -1.68 27.55
C PHE A 116 28.78 -1.87 29.06
N PHE A 117 27.76 -2.63 29.47
CA PHE A 117 27.51 -2.94 30.88
C PHE A 117 28.66 -3.74 31.50
N ALA A 118 29.16 -4.77 30.80
CA ALA A 118 30.28 -5.59 31.26
C ALA A 118 31.56 -4.76 31.43
N ILE A 119 31.92 -3.94 30.43
CA ILE A 119 33.12 -3.09 30.49
C ILE A 119 33.03 -2.09 31.64
N ARG A 120 31.88 -1.42 31.82
CA ARG A 120 31.69 -0.46 32.93
C ARG A 120 31.79 -1.14 34.29
N THR A 121 31.14 -2.29 34.46
CA THR A 121 31.15 -3.03 35.73
C THR A 121 32.56 -3.52 36.08
N LEU A 122 33.29 -4.08 35.10
CA LEU A 122 34.69 -4.47 35.28
C LEU A 122 35.59 -3.27 35.58
N GLY A 123 35.38 -2.14 34.91
CA GLY A 123 36.13 -0.89 35.15
C GLY A 123 35.94 -0.36 36.57
N ILE A 124 34.70 -0.34 37.07
CA ILE A 124 34.39 0.07 38.45
C ILE A 124 34.97 -0.91 39.46
N ALA A 125 34.82 -2.22 39.23
CA ALA A 125 35.39 -3.25 40.11
C ALA A 125 36.92 -3.17 40.18
N CYS A 126 37.61 -2.98 39.05
CA CYS A 126 39.06 -2.80 39.00
C CYS A 126 39.51 -1.50 39.68
N LYS A 127 38.80 -0.38 39.50
CA LYS A 127 39.07 0.87 40.22
C LYS A 127 38.88 0.70 41.73
N SER A 128 37.80 0.05 42.17
CA SER A 128 37.52 -0.22 43.58
C SER A 128 38.61 -1.08 44.24
N ARG A 129 39.09 -2.13 43.55
CA ARG A 129 40.22 -2.95 44.02
C ARG A 129 41.54 -2.16 44.08
N ARG A 130 41.82 -1.32 43.07
CA ARG A 130 43.00 -0.44 43.08
C ARG A 130 42.94 0.61 44.19
N TRP A 131 41.77 1.18 44.47
CA TRP A 131 41.58 2.20 45.50
C TRP A 131 41.79 1.61 46.91
N LYS A 132 41.23 0.42 47.19
CA LYS A 132 41.53 -0.31 48.44
C LYS A 132 43.02 -0.59 48.61
N LYS A 133 43.70 -1.11 47.58
CA LYS A 133 45.14 -1.41 47.66
C LYS A 133 45.98 -0.16 47.90
N LYS A 134 45.60 0.98 47.30
CA LYS A 134 46.29 2.26 47.52
C LYS A 134 46.12 2.77 48.96
N ASN A 135 44.92 2.68 49.54
CA ASN A 135 44.69 3.08 50.93
C ASN A 135 45.45 2.21 51.94
N GLU A 136 45.53 0.91 51.71
CA GLU A 136 46.33 -0.01 52.55
C GLU A 136 47.83 0.37 52.52
N LEU A 137 48.38 0.70 51.35
CA LEU A 137 49.77 1.13 51.21
C LEU A 137 50.03 2.49 51.88
N LEU A 138 49.12 3.45 51.78
CA LEU A 138 49.25 4.75 52.45
C LEU A 138 49.22 4.61 53.98
N ARG A 139 48.37 3.74 54.54
CA ARG A 139 48.37 3.46 55.99
C ARG A 139 49.67 2.81 56.46
N ALA A 140 50.28 1.95 55.64
CA ALA A 140 51.57 1.34 55.97
C ALA A 140 52.71 2.39 55.96
N GLU A 141 52.66 3.36 55.04
CA GLU A 141 53.61 4.48 55.01
C GLU A 141 53.49 5.37 56.26
N GLU A 142 52.26 5.71 56.69
CA GLU A 142 52.03 6.51 57.90
C GLU A 142 52.55 5.84 59.18
N LEU A 143 52.42 4.51 59.30
CA LEU A 143 52.97 3.74 60.43
C LEU A 143 54.51 3.76 60.43
N ASN A 144 55.13 3.63 59.25
CA ASN A 144 56.59 3.68 59.11
C ASN A 144 57.15 5.08 59.44
N ASP A 145 56.45 6.15 59.06
CA ASP A 145 56.88 7.52 59.39
C ASP A 145 56.71 7.84 60.88
N ALA A 146 55.66 7.31 61.53
CA ALA A 146 55.50 7.41 62.98
C ALA A 146 56.62 6.68 63.75
N GLU A 147 57.05 5.51 63.26
CA GLU A 147 58.15 4.74 63.86
C GLU A 147 59.50 5.47 63.73
N LYS A 148 59.79 6.07 62.56
CA LYS A 148 60.99 6.90 62.35
C LYS A 148 61.03 8.15 63.23
N GLY A 149 59.87 8.80 63.43
CA GLY A 149 59.76 9.95 64.34
C GLY A 149 60.06 9.58 65.80
N ALA A 150 59.58 8.42 66.27
CA ALA A 150 59.86 7.91 67.61
C ALA A 150 61.35 7.54 67.81
N ALA A 151 61.98 6.96 66.80
CA ALA A 151 63.41 6.61 66.84
C ALA A 151 64.34 7.85 66.90
N THR A 152 63.88 9.00 66.39
CA THR A 152 64.65 10.25 66.37
C THR A 152 64.61 10.98 67.72
N ASN A 153 63.49 10.88 68.46
CA ASN A 153 63.33 11.54 69.77
C ASN A 153 64.10 10.83 70.91
N ASN A 154 64.33 9.51 70.80
CA ASN A 154 65.04 8.74 71.82
C ASN A 154 66.58 8.88 71.77
N ASN A 155 67.10 9.63 70.79
CA ASN A 155 68.54 9.82 70.57
C ASN A 155 68.98 11.30 70.73
N SER A 156 68.18 12.14 71.40
CA SER A 156 68.55 13.47 71.90
C SER A 156 68.40 13.52 73.42
#